data_AF-A0A420VPH2-F1
#
_entry.id   AF-A0A420VPH2-F1
#
_cell.length_a   1.000
_cell.length_b   1.000
_cell.length_c   1.000
_cell.angle_alpha   90.00
_cell.angle_beta   90.00
_cell.angle_gamma   90.00
#
_symmetry.space_group_name_H-M   'P 1'
#
loop_
_entity.id
_entity.type
_entity.pdbx_description
1 polymer ?
#
loop_
_entity_poly.entity_id
_entity_poly.type
_entity_poly.pdbx_seq_one_letter_code
_entity_poly.pdbx_strand_id
1 'polypeptide(L)'
;MRWFWWIFLFSSLLKAEVFFDYTYQFTLSKDEKASVRIKEIDYPDEIYHFDFSWTLFDQTNIIVHSKYKKYPRQFVMSLRRNLNWVVQTLVPDYNNPHIDRARLILEFSDFKKGEAIFTVYIEDRNKKLEVEFLDPRKATLNQN
;
A
#
# COMPACT_ATOMS: atom_id res chain seq x y z
N MET A 1 -21.70 -22.15 -40.40
CA MET A 1 -21.45 -22.35 -38.94
C MET A 1 -19.99 -22.19 -38.48
N ARG A 2 -19.05 -21.68 -39.30
CA ARG A 2 -17.64 -21.46 -38.88
C ARG A 2 -17.31 -20.03 -38.41
N TRP A 3 -18.23 -19.08 -38.59
CA TRP A 3 -18.00 -17.66 -38.27
C TRP A 3 -18.39 -17.27 -36.84
N PHE A 4 -19.30 -18.02 -36.23
CA PHE A 4 -19.75 -17.76 -34.85
C PHE A 4 -18.66 -18.02 -33.79
N TRP A 5 -17.69 -18.90 -34.09
CA TRP A 5 -16.59 -19.22 -33.19
C TRP A 5 -15.54 -18.11 -33.07
N TRP A 6 -15.45 -17.20 -34.04
CA TRP A 6 -14.48 -16.09 -33.98
C TRP A 6 -14.96 -14.93 -33.11
N ILE A 7 -16.28 -14.74 -32.98
CA ILE A 7 -16.86 -13.68 -32.13
C ILE A 7 -16.64 -13.99 -30.65
N PHE A 8 -16.68 -15.28 -30.25
CA PHE A 8 -16.51 -15.69 -28.85
C PHE A 8 -15.04 -15.60 -28.35
N LEU A 9 -14.07 -15.60 -29.26
CA LEU A 9 -12.64 -15.48 -28.94
C LEU A 9 -12.18 -14.02 -28.73
N PHE A 10 -12.96 -13.04 -29.19
CA PHE A 10 -12.60 -11.62 -29.04
C PHE A 10 -13.11 -10.99 -27.73
N SER A 11 -14.10 -11.60 -27.07
CA SER A 11 -14.72 -11.05 -25.84
C SER A 11 -13.94 -11.32 -24.55
N SER A 12 -12.87 -12.12 -24.57
CA SER A 12 -12.12 -12.51 -23.35
C SER A 12 -10.95 -11.56 -22.99
N LEU A 13 -10.83 -10.40 -23.64
CA LEU A 13 -9.75 -9.44 -23.40
C LEU A 13 -10.18 -8.20 -22.60
N LEU A 14 -11.29 -8.26 -21.87
CA LEU A 14 -11.56 -7.26 -20.85
C LEU A 14 -10.59 -7.48 -19.69
N LYS A 15 -9.45 -6.77 -19.73
CA LYS A 15 -8.56 -6.64 -18.57
C LYS A 15 -9.37 -5.98 -17.46
N ALA A 16 -9.59 -6.70 -16.37
CA ALA A 16 -10.06 -6.10 -15.14
C ALA A 16 -8.99 -5.09 -14.68
N GLU A 17 -9.34 -3.81 -14.72
CA GLU A 17 -8.47 -2.75 -14.23
C GLU A 17 -8.46 -2.79 -12.69
N VAL A 18 -7.27 -2.89 -12.10
CA VAL A 18 -7.11 -2.86 -10.64
C VAL A 18 -7.07 -1.39 -10.24
N PHE A 19 -8.15 -0.93 -9.62
CA PHE A 19 -8.26 0.44 -9.11
C PHE A 19 -7.86 0.49 -7.63
N PHE A 20 -7.03 1.48 -7.28
CA PHE A 20 -6.68 1.80 -5.90
C PHE A 20 -7.17 3.21 -5.58
N ASP A 21 -7.86 3.36 -4.45
CA ASP A 21 -8.44 4.64 -4.02
C ASP A 21 -7.36 5.66 -3.63
N TYR A 22 -6.25 5.18 -3.08
CA TYR A 22 -5.10 6.01 -2.75
C TYR A 22 -3.81 5.36 -3.24
N THR A 23 -2.91 6.18 -3.79
CA THR A 23 -1.56 5.77 -4.19
C THR A 23 -0.58 6.88 -3.85
N TYR A 24 0.51 6.54 -3.17
CA TYR A 24 1.57 7.50 -2.86
C TYR A 24 2.94 6.83 -2.86
N GLN A 25 3.93 7.51 -3.44
CA GLN A 25 5.30 7.05 -3.47
C GLN A 25 6.15 7.83 -2.45
N PHE A 26 6.73 7.11 -1.51
CA PHE A 26 7.74 7.59 -0.59
C PHE A 26 9.14 7.31 -1.16
N THR A 27 10.04 8.27 -1.01
CA THR A 27 11.48 8.05 -1.21
C THR A 27 12.15 8.33 0.13
N LEU A 28 12.77 7.31 0.71
CA LEU A 28 13.29 7.36 2.08
C LEU A 28 14.80 7.12 2.08
N SER A 29 15.54 7.98 2.77
CA SER A 29 16.93 7.78 3.17
C SER A 29 17.01 6.80 4.34
N LYS A 30 18.22 6.32 4.62
CA LYS A 30 18.47 5.55 5.84
C LYS A 30 18.02 6.36 7.07
N ASP A 31 17.41 5.67 8.03
CA ASP A 31 16.89 6.21 9.30
C ASP A 31 15.67 7.14 9.18
N GLU A 32 15.21 7.50 7.96
CA GLU A 32 13.94 8.19 7.77
C GLU A 32 12.76 7.26 8.07
N LYS A 33 11.69 7.85 8.62
CA LYS A 33 10.44 7.17 8.92
C LYS A 33 9.30 7.85 8.18
N ALA A 34 8.44 7.05 7.57
CA ALA A 34 7.20 7.52 6.96
C ALA A 34 6.01 7.00 7.77
N SER A 35 4.89 7.72 7.68
CA SER A 35 3.63 7.31 8.27
C SER A 35 2.49 7.48 7.28
N VAL A 36 1.53 6.58 7.33
CA VAL A 36 0.22 6.77 6.69
C VAL A 36 -0.79 6.92 7.82
N ARG A 37 -1.35 8.12 7.94
CA ARG A 37 -2.42 8.43 8.89
C ARG A 37 -3.74 7.99 8.28
N ILE A 38 -4.49 7.21 9.04
CA ILE A 38 -5.70 6.53 8.61
C ILE A 38 -6.76 6.81 9.66
N LYS A 39 -7.91 7.30 9.22
CA LYS A 39 -9.07 7.54 10.08
C LYS A 39 -10.29 6.86 9.47
N GLU A 40 -11.01 6.09 10.27
CA GLU A 40 -12.24 5.42 9.85
C GLU A 40 -13.41 6.42 9.94
N ILE A 41 -14.22 6.54 8.89
CA ILE A 41 -15.33 7.51 8.83
C ILE A 41 -16.40 7.18 9.88
N ASP A 42 -16.69 5.89 10.06
CA ASP A 42 -17.69 5.41 11.02
C ASP A 42 -17.24 5.55 12.49
N TYR A 43 -15.93 5.70 12.73
CA TYR A 43 -15.31 5.81 14.05
C TYR A 43 -14.34 7.01 14.08
N PRO A 44 -14.84 8.25 14.04
CA PRO A 44 -14.02 9.45 13.80
C PRO A 44 -13.02 9.75 14.92
N ASP A 45 -13.26 9.23 16.13
CA ASP A 45 -12.38 9.39 17.29
C ASP A 45 -11.14 8.49 17.23
N GLU A 46 -11.11 7.50 16.32
CA GLU A 46 -10.01 6.55 16.18
C GLU A 46 -9.12 6.91 14.98
N ILE A 47 -7.97 7.53 15.29
CA ILE A 47 -6.92 7.79 14.31
C ILE A 47 -5.81 6.76 14.50
N TYR A 48 -5.45 6.10 13.40
CA TYR A 48 -4.41 5.09 13.36
C TYR A 48 -3.28 5.52 12.44
N HIS A 49 -2.07 5.06 12.78
CA HIS A 49 -0.89 5.29 11.99
C HIS A 49 -0.29 3.95 11.56
N PHE A 50 -0.05 3.81 10.25
CA PHE A 50 0.84 2.81 9.72
C PHE A 50 2.22 3.45 9.57
N ASP A 51 3.05 3.27 10.60
CA ASP A 51 4.42 3.77 10.61
C ASP A 51 5.33 2.74 9.96
N PHE A 52 6.28 3.17 9.14
CA PHE A 52 7.32 2.28 8.63
C PHE A 52 8.67 2.96 8.44
N SER A 53 9.72 2.17 8.60
CA SER A 53 11.12 2.52 8.34
C SER A 53 11.85 1.29 7.80
N TRP A 54 13.07 1.46 7.35
CA TRP A 54 13.78 0.38 6.67
C TRP A 54 15.26 0.28 7.05
N THR A 55 15.81 -0.92 6.87
CA THR A 55 17.25 -1.21 6.94
C THR A 55 17.66 -2.00 5.71
N LEU A 56 18.74 -1.57 5.04
CA LEU A 56 19.26 -2.29 3.88
C LEU A 56 19.87 -3.61 4.33
N PHE A 57 19.50 -4.71 3.67
CA PHE A 57 20.21 -5.97 3.80
C PHE A 57 21.25 -6.11 2.69
N ASP A 58 20.83 -5.91 1.44
CA ASP A 58 21.68 -5.75 0.27
C ASP A 58 20.98 -4.85 -0.77
N GLN A 59 21.58 -4.65 -1.95
CA GLN A 59 21.02 -3.76 -2.98
C GLN A 59 19.62 -4.16 -3.48
N THR A 60 19.19 -5.40 -3.26
CA THR A 60 17.92 -5.95 -3.73
C THR A 60 16.98 -6.41 -2.62
N ASN A 61 17.47 -6.47 -1.37
CA ASN A 61 16.75 -6.98 -0.22
C ASN A 61 16.75 -5.92 0.90
N ILE A 62 15.58 -5.73 1.49
CA ILE A 62 15.36 -4.73 2.52
C ILE A 62 14.54 -5.33 3.66
N ILE A 63 14.85 -4.89 4.88
CA ILE A 63 14.04 -5.19 6.05
C ILE A 63 13.21 -3.96 6.34
N VAL A 64 11.89 -4.11 6.28
CA VAL A 64 10.94 -3.07 6.68
C VAL A 64 10.47 -3.34 8.09
N HIS A 65 10.63 -2.34 8.95
CA HIS A 65 10.04 -2.32 10.29
C HIS A 65 8.79 -1.47 10.22
N SER A 66 7.65 -2.04 10.60
CA SER A 66 6.37 -1.34 10.57
C SER A 66 5.63 -1.47 11.89
N LYS A 67 4.68 -0.58 12.12
CA LYS A 67 3.79 -0.62 13.30
C LYS A 67 2.40 -0.13 12.91
N TYR A 68 1.38 -0.87 13.32
CA TYR A 68 -0.04 -0.52 13.13
C TYR A 68 -0.88 -0.98 14.31
N LYS A 69 -1.82 -0.15 14.80
CA LYS A 69 -2.70 -0.46 15.95
C LYS A 69 -1.96 -1.08 17.16
N LYS A 70 -0.76 -0.58 17.49
CA LYS A 70 0.18 -1.08 18.54
C LYS A 70 0.93 -2.38 18.24
N TYR A 71 0.73 -2.99 17.07
CA TYR A 71 1.40 -4.23 16.67
C TYR A 71 2.62 -3.93 15.80
N PRO A 72 3.86 -4.09 16.30
CA PRO A 72 5.05 -4.01 15.47
C PRO A 72 5.16 -5.26 14.58
N ARG A 73 5.61 -5.07 13.35
CA ARG A 73 5.87 -6.15 12.38
C ARG A 73 7.18 -5.89 11.66
N GLN A 74 7.82 -6.97 11.25
CA GLN A 74 9.02 -6.93 10.42
C GLN A 74 8.75 -7.70 9.13
N PHE A 75 9.08 -7.10 8.00
CA PHE A 75 8.95 -7.72 6.68
C PHE A 75 10.31 -7.80 6.03
N VAL A 76 10.59 -8.95 5.42
CA VAL A 76 11.75 -9.11 4.54
C VAL A 76 11.24 -9.02 3.11
N MET A 77 11.66 -7.98 2.40
CA MET A 77 11.18 -7.67 1.06
C MET A 77 12.34 -7.74 0.07
N SER A 78 12.05 -8.20 -1.14
CA SER A 78 13.04 -8.38 -2.20
C SER A 78 12.52 -7.87 -3.52
N LEU A 79 13.33 -7.09 -4.24
CA LEU A 79 13.09 -6.75 -5.66
C LEU A 79 13.17 -7.99 -6.56
N ARG A 80 13.68 -9.12 -6.04
CA ARG A 80 13.71 -10.39 -6.76
C ARG A 80 12.46 -11.20 -6.44
N ARG A 81 12.01 -12.00 -7.42
CA ARG A 81 10.99 -13.05 -7.23
C ARG A 81 9.62 -12.55 -6.75
N ASN A 82 9.24 -11.31 -7.05
CA ASN A 82 7.95 -10.71 -6.67
C ASN A 82 7.67 -10.74 -5.15
N LEU A 83 8.71 -10.70 -4.32
CA LEU A 83 8.61 -10.59 -2.85
C LEU A 83 8.74 -9.13 -2.40
N ASN A 84 8.33 -8.21 -3.27
CA ASN A 84 8.56 -6.78 -3.12
C ASN A 84 7.35 -6.07 -2.52
N TRP A 85 6.30 -6.77 -2.08
CA TRP A 85 5.11 -6.14 -1.48
C TRP A 85 4.61 -6.92 -0.27
N VAL A 86 3.93 -6.21 0.63
CA VAL A 86 3.24 -6.76 1.81
C VAL A 86 1.89 -6.10 1.99
N VAL A 87 0.98 -6.80 2.68
CA VAL A 87 -0.39 -6.32 2.90
C VAL A 87 -0.66 -6.18 4.39
N GLN A 88 -1.24 -5.04 4.75
CA GLN A 88 -1.77 -4.75 6.07
C GLN A 88 -3.28 -4.50 5.95
N THR A 89 -4.09 -5.34 6.59
CA THR A 89 -5.54 -5.08 6.73
C THR A 89 -5.74 -3.86 7.63
N LEU A 90 -6.52 -2.89 7.16
CA LEU A 90 -6.86 -1.67 7.90
C LEU A 90 -8.20 -1.83 8.62
N VAL A 91 -9.23 -2.22 7.85
CA VAL A 91 -10.58 -2.53 8.34
C VAL A 91 -10.84 -4.02 8.12
N PRO A 92 -11.20 -4.78 9.17
CA PRO A 92 -11.46 -6.21 9.04
C PRO A 92 -12.79 -6.49 8.34
N ASP A 93 -12.86 -7.69 7.76
CA ASP A 93 -14.00 -8.18 6.98
C ASP A 93 -15.12 -8.66 7.91
N TYR A 94 -16.18 -7.86 8.08
CA TYR A 94 -17.29 -8.23 8.96
C TYR A 94 -18.41 -9.02 8.25
N ASN A 95 -18.79 -8.67 7.01
CA ASN A 95 -19.92 -9.29 6.32
C ASN A 95 -19.53 -9.96 4.99
N ASN A 96 -18.79 -9.27 4.12
CA ASN A 96 -18.30 -9.81 2.84
C ASN A 96 -16.80 -9.57 2.68
N PRO A 97 -15.96 -10.62 2.83
CA PRO A 97 -14.50 -10.47 2.87
C PRO A 97 -13.82 -10.03 1.57
N HIS A 98 -14.57 -9.98 0.46
CA HIS A 98 -14.04 -9.51 -0.83
C HIS A 98 -14.43 -8.07 -1.16
N ILE A 99 -15.35 -7.48 -0.39
CA ILE A 99 -15.90 -6.15 -0.66
C ILE A 99 -15.65 -5.21 0.52
N ASP A 100 -15.71 -5.72 1.75
CA ASP A 100 -15.72 -4.89 2.95
C ASP A 100 -14.34 -4.49 3.45
N ARG A 101 -13.28 -5.18 3.00
CA ARG A 101 -11.91 -4.87 3.40
C ARG A 101 -11.44 -3.54 2.86
N ALA A 102 -10.89 -2.74 3.77
CA ALA A 102 -9.88 -1.77 3.43
C ALA A 102 -8.48 -2.33 3.74
N ARG A 103 -7.55 -2.25 2.79
CA ARG A 103 -6.17 -2.77 2.97
C ARG A 103 -5.13 -1.79 2.43
N LEU A 104 -4.01 -1.75 3.12
CA LEU A 104 -2.78 -1.08 2.69
C LEU A 104 -1.85 -2.12 2.08
N ILE A 105 -1.32 -1.83 0.90
CA ILE A 105 -0.26 -2.59 0.24
C ILE A 105 0.96 -1.71 0.23
N LEU A 106 2.03 -2.16 0.89
CA LEU A 106 3.33 -1.50 0.87
C LEU A 106 4.20 -2.26 -0.12
N GLU A 107 4.61 -1.60 -1.19
CA GLU A 107 5.54 -2.12 -2.18
C GLU A 107 6.91 -1.46 -2.01
N PHE A 108 7.97 -2.26 -1.95
CA PHE A 108 9.35 -1.84 -2.16
C PHE A 108 9.62 -1.85 -3.67
N SER A 109 9.63 -0.69 -4.30
CA SER A 109 9.65 -0.57 -5.76
C SER A 109 11.08 -0.49 -6.31
N ASP A 110 12.02 0.14 -5.60
CA ASP A 110 13.40 0.34 -6.08
C ASP A 110 14.35 0.72 -4.92
N PHE A 111 15.65 0.51 -5.11
CA PHE A 111 16.70 1.05 -4.25
C PHE A 111 17.85 1.60 -5.09
N LYS A 112 18.09 2.91 -5.01
CA LYS A 112 19.16 3.58 -5.76
C LYS A 112 19.72 4.75 -4.99
N LYS A 113 21.02 5.01 -5.16
CA LYS A 113 21.73 6.16 -4.57
C LYS A 113 21.56 6.28 -3.04
N GLY A 114 21.39 5.16 -2.33
CA GLY A 114 21.20 5.15 -0.88
C GLY A 114 19.77 5.41 -0.41
N GLU A 115 18.81 5.48 -1.34
CA GLU A 115 17.40 5.74 -1.07
C GLU A 115 16.54 4.53 -1.45
N ALA A 116 15.61 4.17 -0.57
CA ALA A 116 14.60 3.16 -0.83
C ALA A 116 13.30 3.83 -1.29
N ILE A 117 12.75 3.34 -2.40
CA ILE A 117 11.48 3.81 -2.96
C ILE A 117 10.40 2.83 -2.55
N PHE A 118 9.37 3.34 -1.88
CA PHE A 118 8.20 2.59 -1.49
C PHE A 118 6.95 3.18 -2.10
N THR A 119 6.10 2.35 -2.68
CA THR A 119 4.77 2.77 -3.11
C THR A 119 3.73 2.18 -2.17
N VAL A 120 2.90 3.04 -1.59
CA VAL A 120 1.74 2.64 -0.80
C VAL A 120 0.51 2.72 -1.67
N TYR A 121 -0.22 1.61 -1.76
CA TYR A 121 -1.54 1.53 -2.35
C TYR A 121 -2.56 1.26 -1.26
N ILE A 122 -3.72 1.91 -1.31
CA ILE A 122 -4.84 1.59 -0.43
C ILE A 122 -6.04 1.27 -1.29
N GLU A 123 -6.61 0.09 -1.03
CA GLU A 123 -7.89 -0.33 -1.55
C GLU A 123 -8.92 -0.11 -0.46
N ASP A 124 -9.92 0.73 -0.75
CA ASP A 124 -11.03 1.11 0.13
C ASP A 124 -12.32 1.25 -0.70
N ARG A 125 -12.82 0.12 -1.18
CA ARG A 125 -13.97 0.06 -2.11
C ARG A 125 -15.23 0.74 -1.58
N ASN A 126 -15.39 0.74 -0.25
CA ASN A 126 -16.56 1.31 0.43
C ASN A 126 -16.32 2.75 0.90
N LYS A 127 -15.17 3.36 0.58
CA LYS A 127 -14.80 4.73 0.96
C LYS A 127 -14.99 4.97 2.46
N LYS A 128 -14.49 4.05 3.28
CA LYS A 128 -14.61 4.10 4.75
C LYS A 128 -13.44 4.85 5.40
N LEU A 129 -12.42 5.23 4.64
CA LEU A 129 -11.18 5.79 5.17
C LEU A 129 -10.94 7.22 4.70
N GLU A 130 -10.48 8.05 5.63
CA GLU A 130 -9.72 9.26 5.34
C GLU A 130 -8.22 8.92 5.48
N VAL A 131 -7.44 9.21 4.45
CA VAL A 131 -6.02 8.84 4.37
C VAL A 131 -5.16 10.09 4.16
N GLU A 132 -4.09 10.19 4.92
CA GLU A 132 -3.07 11.23 4.79
C GLU A 132 -1.66 10.61 4.80
N PHE A 133 -0.84 10.97 3.81
CA PHE A 133 0.53 10.48 3.68
C PHE A 133 1.50 11.47 4.33
N LEU A 134 2.09 11.05 5.45
CA LEU A 134 3.06 11.83 6.21
C LEU A 134 4.47 11.47 5.74
N ASP A 135 4.95 12.22 4.76
CA ASP A 135 6.26 12.05 4.13
C ASP A 135 7.31 12.97 4.80
N PRO A 136 8.40 12.43 5.36
CA PRO A 136 9.40 13.25 6.06
C PRO A 136 10.07 14.31 5.16
N ARG A 137 10.05 14.13 3.84
CA ARG A 137 10.67 15.06 2.88
C ARG A 137 9.72 16.14 2.37
N LYS A 138 8.40 15.89 2.44
CA LYS A 138 7.41 16.95 2.23
C LYS A 138 7.05 17.48 3.59
N ALA A 139 7.76 18.53 4.02
CA ALA A 139 7.30 19.35 5.14
C ALA A 139 5.81 19.61 4.92
N THR A 140 4.96 19.19 5.87
CA THR A 140 3.55 19.54 5.92
C THR A 140 3.48 21.05 5.75
N LEU A 141 3.11 21.51 4.56
CA LEU A 141 2.70 22.89 4.36
C LEU A 141 1.52 23.06 5.31
N ASN A 142 1.79 23.69 6.47
CA ASN A 142 0.80 24.05 7.46
C ASN A 142 -0.38 24.66 6.70
N GLN A 143 -1.48 23.90 6.61
CA GLN A 143 -2.75 24.45 6.18
C GLN A 143 -3.26 25.23 7.39
N ASN A 144 -3.13 26.57 7.25
CA ASN A 144 -3.60 27.67 8.09
C ASN A 144 -4.56 27.33 9.23
#